data_AF-A0AAD4MHB9-F1
#
_entry.id   AF-A0AAD4MHB9-F1
#
_cell.length_a   1.000
_cell.length_b   1.000
_cell.length_c   1.000
_cell.angle_alpha   90.00
_cell.angle_beta   90.00
_cell.angle_gamma   90.00
#
_symmetry.space_group_name_H-M   'P 1'
#
loop_
_entity.id
_entity.type
_entity.pdbx_description
1 polymer ?
#
loop_
_entity_poly.entity_id
_entity_poly.type
_entity_poly.pdbx_seq_one_letter_code
_entity_poly.pdbx_strand_id
1 'polypeptide(L)' 'MPIILDRCKKELKNSSKIKGALKLWLAQQYGTLSELQEEFATKCKCIQDVQKLKSEPEFDLLDDKMRALILESISK' A
#
# COMPACT_ATOMS: atom_id res chain seq x y z
N MET A 1 -15.43 17.40 2.02
CA MET A 1 -14.73 16.14 2.37
C MET A 1 -13.50 15.77 1.51
N PRO A 2 -13.22 16.29 0.29
CA PRO A 2 -12.06 15.82 -0.48
C PRO A 2 -10.69 16.30 0.04
N ILE A 3 -10.65 17.46 0.74
CA ILE A 3 -9.40 18.07 1.23
C ILE A 3 -8.73 17.22 2.33
N ILE A 4 -9.53 16.55 3.16
CA ILE A 4 -9.01 15.72 4.27
C ILE A 4 -8.37 14.44 3.71
N LEU A 5 -9.02 13.81 2.73
CA LEU A 5 -8.48 12.65 2.02
C LEU A 5 -7.18 12.98 1.30
N ASP A 6 -7.09 14.11 0.61
CA ASP A 6 -5.86 14.55 -0.06
C ASP A 6 -4.71 14.78 0.94
N ARG A 7 -5.03 15.39 2.09
CA ARG A 7 -4.05 15.60 3.16
C ARG A 7 -3.59 14.28 3.77
N CYS A 8 -4.51 13.35 4.03
CA CYS A 8 -4.18 12.00 4.46
C CYS A 8 -3.32 11.26 3.43
N LYS A 9 -3.61 11.41 2.13
CA LYS A 9 -2.83 10.84 1.02
C LYS A 9 -1.39 11.34 1.05
N LYS A 10 -1.20 12.65 1.24
CA LYS A 10 0.12 13.29 1.35
C LYS A 10 0.90 12.84 2.58
N GLU A 11 0.23 12.78 3.74
CA GLU A 11 0.84 12.32 4.99
C GLU A 11 1.18 10.83 4.93
N LEU A 12 0.29 9.99 4.39
CA LEU A 12 0.57 8.56 4.16
C LEU A 12 1.74 8.39 3.21
N LYS A 13 1.85 9.19 2.15
CA LYS A 13 2.96 9.13 1.20
C LYS A 13 4.29 9.53 1.83
N ASN A 14 4.32 10.60 2.62
CA ASN A 14 5.55 11.16 3.20
C ASN A 14 5.94 10.56 4.55
N SER A 15 5.02 9.91 5.25
CA SER A 15 5.28 9.41 6.60
C SER A 15 6.11 8.13 6.57
N SER A 16 7.33 8.22 7.08
CA SER A 16 8.21 7.07 7.34
C SER A 16 7.77 6.26 8.57
N LYS A 17 6.86 6.81 9.39
CA LYS A 17 6.32 6.13 10.59
C LYS A 17 5.22 5.14 10.25
N ILE A 18 4.55 5.33 9.11
CA ILE A 18 3.47 4.45 8.69
C ILE A 18 4.07 3.32 7.87
N LYS A 19 3.77 2.11 8.32
CA LYS A 19 4.15 0.84 7.73
C LYS A 19 3.55 0.64 6.34
N GLY A 20 4.24 -0.08 5.48
CA GLY A 20 3.85 -0.24 4.08
C GLY A 20 2.50 -0.93 3.93
N ALA A 21 2.26 -1.96 4.73
CA ALA A 21 1.03 -2.74 4.71
C ALA A 21 -0.16 -1.92 5.21
N LEU A 22 0.03 -1.07 6.24
CA LEU A 22 -1.01 -0.17 6.74
C LEU A 22 -1.39 0.88 5.68
N LYS A 23 -0.43 1.41 4.91
CA LYS A 23 -0.71 2.34 3.81
C LYS A 23 -1.55 1.69 2.71
N LEU A 24 -1.20 0.46 2.35
CA LEU A 24 -1.95 -0.33 1.37
C LEU A 24 -3.35 -0.65 1.86
N TRP A 25 -3.49 -1.06 3.12
CA TRP A 25 -4.78 -1.36 3.72
C TRP A 25 -5.68 -0.13 3.77
N LEU A 26 -5.15 1.04 4.15
CA LEU A 26 -5.88 2.30 4.09
C LEU A 26 -6.22 2.67 2.64
N ALA A 27 -5.31 2.48 1.70
CA ALA A 27 -5.58 2.75 0.28
C ALA A 27 -6.71 1.85 -0.27
N GLN A 28 -6.81 0.62 0.21
CA GLN A 28 -7.88 -0.32 -0.11
C GLN A 28 -9.20 0.09 0.53
N GLN A 29 -9.20 0.35 1.85
CA GLN A 29 -10.39 0.74 2.62
C GLN A 29 -11.05 2.00 2.09
N TYR A 30 -10.25 3.00 1.71
CA TYR A 30 -10.78 4.27 1.24
C TYR A 30 -11.08 4.29 -0.26
N GLY A 31 -10.75 3.23 -1.03
CA GLY A 31 -11.14 2.97 -2.43
C GLY A 31 -10.77 4.01 -3.50
N THR A 32 -10.44 5.23 -3.07
CA THR A 32 -10.22 6.43 -3.88
C THR A 32 -8.72 6.73 -4.04
N LEU A 33 -7.89 5.81 -3.54
CA LEU A 33 -6.44 5.94 -3.42
C LEU A 33 -5.73 5.02 -4.41
N SER A 34 -6.31 4.77 -5.58
CA SER A 34 -5.77 3.90 -6.64
C SER A 34 -4.36 4.31 -7.07
N GLU A 35 -4.08 5.62 -7.19
CA GLU A 35 -2.73 6.14 -7.43
C GLU A 35 -1.73 5.73 -6.34
N LEU A 36 -2.18 5.65 -5.07
CA LEU A 36 -1.34 5.23 -3.96
C LEU A 36 -1.07 3.73 -4.02
N GLN A 37 -2.03 2.94 -4.50
CA GLN A 37 -1.87 1.50 -4.72
C GLN A 37 -0.86 1.23 -5.84
N GLU A 38 -0.99 1.92 -6.98
CA GLU A 38 -0.03 1.83 -8.10
C GLU A 38 1.36 2.34 -7.73
N GLU A 39 1.44 3.43 -6.96
CA GLU A 39 2.72 3.96 -6.49
C GLU A 39 3.39 3.02 -5.47
N PHE A 40 2.61 2.32 -4.63
CA PHE A 40 3.13 1.30 -3.74
C PHE A 40 3.59 0.05 -4.49
N ALA A 41 2.80 -0.39 -5.48
CA ALA A 41 3.12 -1.49 -6.37
C ALA A 41 4.45 -1.22 -7.11
N THR A 42 4.61 -0.02 -7.66
CA THR A 42 5.87 0.40 -8.32
C THR A 42 7.05 0.63 -7.36
N LYS A 43 6.80 0.87 -6.08
CA LYS A 43 7.85 0.88 -5.04
C LYS A 43 8.28 -0.52 -4.62
N CYS A 44 7.39 -1.51 -4.68
CA CYS A 44 7.70 -2.91 -4.39
C CYS A 44 8.39 -3.57 -5.58
N LYS A 45 9.66 -3.22 -5.80
CA LYS A 45 10.48 -3.76 -6.90
C LYS A 45 11.24 -5.04 -6.53
N CYS A 46 11.30 -5.39 -5.25
CA CYS A 46 12.09 -6.50 -4.76
C CYS A 46 11.27 -7.43 -3.88
N ILE A 47 11.56 -8.74 -3.94
CA ILE A 47 10.98 -9.76 -3.06
C ILE A 47 11.16 -9.41 -1.57
N GLN A 48 12.26 -8.73 -1.23
CA GLN A 48 12.54 -8.29 0.15
C GLN A 48 11.51 -7.26 0.66
N ASP A 49 11.00 -6.38 -0.20
CA ASP A 49 9.96 -5.41 0.19
C ASP A 49 8.64 -6.12 0.45
N VAL A 50 8.33 -7.16 -0.32
CA VAL A 50 7.13 -7.97 -0.12
C VAL A 50 7.25 -8.89 1.08
N GLN A 51 8.45 -9.40 1.40
CA GLN A 51 8.69 -10.10 2.66
C GLN A 51 8.55 -9.16 3.87
N LYS A 52 9.05 -7.92 3.77
CA LYS A 52 8.83 -6.92 4.83
C LYS A 52 7.35 -6.65 5.02
N LEU A 53 6.61 -6.47 3.94
CA LEU A 53 5.16 -6.29 3.94
C LEU A 53 4.45 -7.50 4.58
N LYS A 54 4.77 -8.73 4.17
CA LYS A 54 4.23 -9.96 4.78
C LYS A 54 4.51 -10.12 6.27
N SER A 55 5.57 -9.49 6.77
CA SER A 55 5.92 -9.50 8.20
C SER A 55 5.04 -8.54 9.02
N GLU A 56 4.26 -7.69 8.36
CA GLU A 56 3.36 -6.74 9.02
C GLU A 56 1.96 -7.38 9.20
N PRO A 57 1.37 -7.32 10.41
CA PRO A 57 0.06 -7.91 10.66
C PRO A 57 -1.05 -7.28 9.81
N GLU A 58 -0.87 -6.03 9.38
CA GLU A 58 -1.80 -5.33 8.48
C GLU A 58 -1.80 -5.90 7.07
N PHE A 59 -0.78 -6.67 6.69
CA PHE A 59 -0.76 -7.37 5.41
C PHE A 59 -1.79 -8.48 5.37
N ASP A 60 -2.07 -9.11 6.51
CA ASP A 60 -3.13 -10.12 6.58
C ASP A 60 -4.53 -9.52 6.41
N LEU A 61 -4.68 -8.21 6.65
CA LEU A 61 -5.93 -7.48 6.43
C LEU A 61 -6.12 -7.05 4.97
N LEU A 62 -5.11 -7.24 4.09
CA LEU A 62 -5.21 -6.93 2.68
C LEU A 62 -6.08 -7.96 1.94
N ASP A 63 -6.92 -7.47 1.03
CA ASP A 63 -7.74 -8.32 0.17
C ASP A 63 -6.85 -9.08 -0.83
N ASP A 64 -7.33 -10.24 -1.30
CA ASP A 64 -6.64 -11.07 -2.30
C ASP A 64 -6.25 -10.29 -3.55
N LYS A 65 -7.08 -9.34 -4.00
CA LYS A 65 -6.75 -8.44 -5.14
C LYS A 65 -5.49 -7.62 -4.89
N MET A 66 -5.32 -7.12 -3.68
CA MET A 66 -4.19 -6.28 -3.32
C MET A 66 -2.92 -7.12 -3.17
N ARG A 67 -3.05 -8.30 -2.56
CA ARG A 67 -1.97 -9.30 -2.46
C ARG A 67 -1.51 -9.73 -3.86
N ALA A 68 -2.45 -9.95 -4.78
CA ALA A 68 -2.17 -10.28 -6.17
C ALA A 68 -1.42 -9.15 -6.89
N LEU A 69 -1.87 -7.89 -6.75
CA LEU A 69 -1.20 -6.71 -7.32
C LEU A 69 0.27 -6.58 -6.85
N ILE A 70 0.51 -6.79 -5.55
CA ILE A 70 1.86 -6.74 -4.98
C ILE A 70 2.72 -7.88 -5.54
N LEU A 71 2.17 -9.10 -5.67
CA LEU A 71 2.88 -10.25 -6.22
C LEU A 71 3.17 -10.11 -7.73
N GLU A 72 2.22 -9.56 -8.51
CA GLU A 72 2.42 -9.25 -9.94
C GLU A 72 3.53 -8.22 -10.14
N SER A 73 3.67 -7.25 -9.22
CA SER A 73 4.69 -6.20 -9.29
C SER A 73 6.13 -6.74 -9.22
N ILE A 74 6.34 -7.88 -8.55
CA ILE A 74 7.65 -8.52 -8.38
C ILE A 74 7.96 -9.50 -9.51
N SER A 75 6.95 -9.96 -10.25
CA SER A 75 7.09 -10.99 -11.28
C SER A 75 7.39 -10.42 -12.67
N LYS A 76 7.63 -9.11 -12.78
CA LYS A 76 7.83 -8.36 -14.03
C LYS A 76 9.26 -7.84 -14.12
#